data_AF-A0A966USB6-F1
#
_entry.id   AF-A0A966USB6-F1
#
_cell.length_a   1.000
_cell.length_b   1.000
_cell.length_c   1.000
_cell.angle_alpha   90.00
_cell.angle_beta   90.00
_cell.angle_gamma   90.00
#
_symmetry.space_group_name_H-M   'P 1'
#
loop_
_entity.id
_entity.type
_entity.pdbx_description
1 polymer ?
#
loop_
_entity_poly.entity_id
_entity_poly.type
_entity_poly.pdbx_seq_one_letter_code
_entity_poly.pdbx_strand_id
1 'polypeptide(L)'
;MIILTKGDIKDLLFTGSESALLTSPYFLFVFTNRVTQEIVKFVATNSSTTLRYDKFTFEVNDYFEDSETGFWTYDIYEQPSSSNLIITGLNKVENGYMYLNPAIVFEPVIYNEQSNTFITYNG
;
A
#
# COMPACT_ATOMS: atom_id res chain seq x y z
N MET A 1 -9.66 2.81 3.44
CA MET A 1 -8.96 1.85 2.55
C MET A 1 -7.74 2.56 2.00
N ILE A 2 -6.57 1.93 2.12
CA ILE A 2 -5.30 2.47 1.62
C ILE A 2 -5.13 2.04 0.15
N ILE A 3 -4.61 2.93 -0.70
CA ILE A 3 -4.32 2.61 -2.10
C ILE A 3 -2.87 2.99 -2.36
N LEU A 4 -2.06 2.00 -2.70
CA LEU A 4 -0.65 2.16 -3.04
C LEU A 4 -0.43 1.80 -4.51
N THR A 5 0.56 2.40 -5.14
CA THR A 5 0.94 2.14 -6.53
C THR A 5 2.45 2.02 -6.56
N LYS A 6 2.97 0.92 -7.10
CA LYS A 6 4.42 0.72 -7.20
C LYS A 6 5.05 1.85 -8.03
N GLY A 7 6.26 2.26 -7.66
CA GLY A 7 6.99 3.38 -8.27
C GLY A 7 6.61 4.77 -7.74
N ASP A 8 5.52 4.91 -6.98
CA ASP A 8 5.10 6.21 -6.44
C ASP A 8 5.68 6.48 -5.04
N ILE A 9 5.89 7.77 -4.75
CA ILE A 9 5.94 8.29 -3.37
C ILE A 9 4.51 8.51 -2.90
N LYS A 10 4.15 8.00 -1.71
CA LYS A 10 2.79 8.13 -1.15
C LYS A 10 2.79 8.71 0.26
N ASP A 11 1.80 9.56 0.49
CA ASP A 11 1.37 9.99 1.82
C ASP A 11 0.32 8.99 2.33
N LEU A 12 0.67 8.20 3.34
CA LEU A 12 -0.25 7.30 4.01
C LEU A 12 -0.88 8.01 5.20
N LEU A 13 -2.21 8.12 5.18
CA LEU A 13 -3.02 8.73 6.22
C LEU A 13 -3.67 7.65 7.09
N PHE A 14 -3.60 7.81 8.41
CA PHE A 14 -4.14 6.88 9.40
C PHE A 14 -4.51 7.63 10.69
N THR A 15 -5.12 6.96 11.66
CA THR A 15 -5.60 7.56 12.93
C THR A 15 -5.13 6.75 14.14
N GLY A 16 -3.89 6.26 14.10
CA GLY A 16 -3.32 5.41 15.15
C GLY A 16 -3.19 6.13 16.49
N SER A 17 -2.87 7.42 16.48
CA SER A 17 -2.72 8.23 17.69
C SER A 17 -4.02 8.37 18.50
N GLU A 18 -5.19 8.25 17.86
CA GLU A 18 -6.48 8.35 18.55
C GLU A 18 -6.75 7.15 19.48
N SER A 19 -6.15 6.00 19.19
CA SER A 19 -6.27 4.77 19.97
C SER A 19 -4.97 4.37 20.68
N ALA A 20 -3.95 5.23 20.62
CA ALA A 20 -2.65 4.99 21.25
C ALA A 20 -2.71 5.19 22.77
N LEU A 21 -2.00 4.33 23.50
CA LEU A 21 -1.80 4.43 24.94
C LEU A 21 -0.45 5.06 25.27
N LEU A 22 0.52 4.97 24.36
CA LEU A 22 1.82 5.62 24.48
C LEU A 22 1.72 7.10 24.14
N THR A 23 2.48 7.94 24.84
CA THR A 23 2.49 9.39 24.64
C THR A 23 3.29 9.84 23.41
N SER A 24 4.20 8.99 22.92
CA SER A 24 5.02 9.25 21.73
C SER A 24 5.32 7.94 21.01
N PRO A 25 4.30 7.30 20.40
CA PRO A 25 4.45 6.00 19.75
C PRO A 25 5.18 6.13 18.41
N TYR A 26 5.90 5.07 18.06
CA TYR A 26 6.11 4.69 16.67
C TYR A 26 5.01 3.72 16.24
N PHE A 27 4.78 3.60 14.93
CA PHE A 27 3.71 2.77 14.39
C PHE A 27 4.27 1.61 13.58
N LEU A 28 4.06 0.38 14.04
CA LEU A 28 4.35 -0.84 13.29
C LEU A 28 3.22 -1.12 12.32
N PHE A 29 3.49 -0.99 11.03
CA PHE A 29 2.58 -1.44 9.99
C PHE A 29 2.84 -2.91 9.68
N VAL A 30 1.76 -3.68 9.56
CA VAL A 30 1.78 -5.08 9.15
C VAL A 30 0.77 -5.25 8.02
N PHE A 31 1.25 -5.44 6.80
CA PHE A 31 0.44 -5.74 5.64
C PHE A 31 0.49 -7.24 5.35
N THR A 32 -0.66 -7.83 5.08
CA THR A 32 -0.79 -9.25 4.72
C THR A 32 -1.55 -9.37 3.41
N ASN A 33 -0.94 -9.97 2.38
CA ASN A 33 -1.62 -10.22 1.11
C ASN A 33 -2.73 -11.25 1.32
N ARG A 34 -3.91 -11.01 0.77
CA ARG A 34 -5.10 -11.85 1.01
C ARG A 34 -5.11 -13.16 0.22
N VAL A 35 -4.21 -13.32 -0.75
CA VAL A 35 -4.10 -14.49 -1.63
C VAL A 35 -2.83 -15.27 -1.30
N THR A 36 -1.68 -14.61 -1.35
CA THR A 36 -0.36 -15.25 -1.16
C THR A 36 0.02 -15.42 0.30
N GLN A 37 -0.68 -14.73 1.23
CA GLN A 37 -0.33 -14.63 2.64
C GLN A 37 1.05 -14.03 2.91
N GLU A 38 1.65 -13.36 1.91
CA GLU A 38 2.88 -12.58 2.07
C GLU A 38 2.69 -11.50 3.14
N ILE A 39 3.71 -11.28 3.97
CA ILE A 39 3.68 -10.28 5.04
C ILE A 39 4.79 -9.26 4.83
N VAL A 40 4.40 -7.98 4.76
CA VAL A 40 5.31 -6.83 4.70
C VAL A 40 5.16 -6.04 6.00
N LYS A 41 6.29 -5.75 6.66
CA LYS A 41 6.32 -5.00 7.92
C LYS A 41 7.34 -3.88 7.89
N PHE A 42 6.96 -2.74 8.45
CA PHE A 42 7.88 -1.65 8.69
C PHE A 42 7.38 -0.75 9.82
N VAL A 43 8.30 -0.01 10.42
CA VAL A 43 7.99 0.98 11.45
C VAL A 43 8.02 2.36 10.82
N ALA A 44 6.98 3.15 11.07
CA ALA A 44 6.92 4.54 10.64
C ALA A 44 6.73 5.48 11.83
N THR A 45 7.19 6.71 11.65
CA THR A 45 6.98 7.80 12.61
C THR A 45 5.92 8.73 12.05
N ASN A 46 4.96 9.15 12.88
CA ASN A 46 4.00 10.18 12.46
C ASN A 46 4.74 11.50 12.17
N SER A 47 4.45 12.07 11.01
CA SER A 47 4.98 13.33 10.48
C SER A 47 3.90 14.40 10.29
N SER A 48 2.66 14.15 10.73
CA SER A 48 1.57 15.11 10.63
C SER A 48 1.81 16.32 11.54
N THR A 49 1.36 17.49 11.09
CA THR A 49 1.43 18.75 11.85
C THR A 49 0.08 19.09 12.50
N THR A 50 -0.86 18.14 12.51
CA THR A 50 -2.23 18.31 12.97
C THR A 50 -2.66 17.10 13.78
N LEU A 51 -3.58 17.30 14.72
CA LEU A 51 -4.14 16.24 15.55
C LEU A 51 -5.32 15.50 14.89
N ARG A 52 -5.68 15.86 13.66
CA ARG A 52 -6.83 15.25 12.95
C ARG A 52 -6.53 13.90 12.30
N TYR A 53 -5.26 13.64 12.01
CA TYR A 53 -4.79 12.42 11.39
C TYR A 53 -3.29 12.28 11.63
N ASP A 54 -2.81 11.06 11.55
CA ASP A 54 -1.41 10.72 11.43
C ASP A 54 -1.03 10.56 9.96
N LYS A 55 0.22 10.88 9.64
CA LYS A 55 0.76 10.79 8.28
C LYS A 55 2.18 10.28 8.29
N PHE A 56 2.51 9.43 7.34
CA PHE A 56 3.92 9.22 6.96
C PHE A 56 4.05 9.15 5.44
N THR A 57 5.20 9.55 4.93
CA THR A 57 5.52 9.58 3.50
C THR A 57 6.62 8.56 3.21
N PHE A 58 6.47 7.79 2.14
CA PHE A 58 7.47 6.79 1.71
C PHE A 58 7.39 6.49 0.21
N GLU A 59 8.49 5.95 -0.33
CA GLU A 59 8.49 5.32 -1.65
C GLU A 59 7.86 3.93 -1.52
N VAL A 60 6.79 3.66 -2.28
CA VAL A 60 6.08 2.37 -2.18
C VAL A 60 7.02 1.19 -2.44
N ASN A 61 8.00 1.39 -3.32
CA ASN A 61 8.98 0.38 -3.69
C ASN A 61 9.98 0.04 -2.59
N ASP A 62 10.16 0.90 -1.57
CA ASP A 62 11.01 0.57 -0.42
C ASP A 62 10.53 -0.69 0.32
N TYR A 63 9.23 -1.01 0.22
CA TYR A 63 8.61 -2.13 0.92
C TYR A 63 7.85 -3.11 0.01
N PHE A 64 7.40 -2.69 -1.16
CA PHE A 64 6.49 -3.46 -2.00
C PHE A 64 6.98 -3.71 -3.43
N GLU A 65 8.25 -3.42 -3.75
CA GLU A 65 8.78 -3.56 -5.13
C GLU A 65 8.51 -4.95 -5.72
N ASP A 66 8.83 -6.00 -4.95
CA ASP A 66 8.67 -7.39 -5.38
C ASP A 66 7.37 -8.05 -4.89
N SER A 67 6.55 -7.34 -4.12
CA SER A 67 5.33 -7.90 -3.52
C SER A 67 4.19 -8.08 -4.50
N GLU A 68 3.32 -9.06 -4.26
CA GLU A 68 2.19 -9.35 -5.15
C GLU A 68 1.15 -8.21 -5.18
N THR A 69 0.67 -7.85 -6.38
CA THR A 69 -0.35 -6.80 -6.54
C THR A 69 -1.73 -7.27 -6.07
N GLY A 70 -2.68 -6.34 -5.91
CA GLY A 70 -4.06 -6.67 -5.55
C GLY A 70 -4.41 -6.37 -4.10
N PHE A 71 -5.19 -7.26 -3.46
CA PHE A 71 -5.82 -6.99 -2.17
C PHE A 71 -4.97 -7.44 -0.97
N TRP A 72 -4.81 -6.52 -0.02
CA TRP A 72 -4.09 -6.72 1.24
C TRP A 72 -4.98 -6.32 2.43
N THR A 73 -4.71 -6.90 3.59
CA THR A 73 -5.16 -6.37 4.88
C THR A 73 -4.01 -5.66 5.56
N TYR A 74 -4.28 -4.62 6.34
CA TYR A 74 -3.28 -3.99 7.18
C TYR A 74 -3.72 -3.96 8.63
N ASP A 75 -2.75 -4.09 9.53
CA ASP A 75 -2.85 -3.83 10.95
C ASP A 75 -1.77 -2.80 11.33
N ILE A 76 -2.12 -1.86 12.21
CA ILE A 76 -1.18 -0.89 12.78
C ILE A 76 -1.11 -1.11 14.29
N TYR A 77 0.10 -1.21 14.82
CA TYR A 77 0.35 -1.31 16.26
C TYR A 77 1.18 -0.13 16.73
N GLU A 78 0.88 0.38 17.92
CA GLU A 78 1.79 1.31 18.59
C GLU A 78 2.98 0.56 19.21
N GLN A 79 4.16 1.18 19.22
CA GLN A 79 5.33 0.64 19.88
C GLN A 79 6.33 1.72 20.32
N PRO A 80 7.21 1.42 21.30
CA PRO A 80 8.23 2.36 21.77
C PRO A 80 9.52 2.36 20.91
N SER A 81 9.72 1.37 20.04
CA SER A 81 10.92 1.23 19.21
C SER A 81 10.68 1.75 17.81
N SER A 82 11.70 2.40 17.24
CA SER A 82 11.68 2.89 15.85
C SER A 82 12.00 1.80 14.81
N SER A 83 12.25 0.55 15.22
CA SER A 83 12.71 -0.50 14.30
C SER A 83 12.26 -1.93 14.64
N ASN A 84 11.65 -2.18 15.79
CA ASN A 84 11.17 -3.53 16.13
C ASN A 84 9.96 -3.93 15.26
N LEU A 85 9.99 -5.16 14.72
CA LEU A 85 8.95 -5.72 13.84
C LEU A 85 8.12 -6.83 14.53
N ILE A 86 8.34 -7.05 15.83
CA ILE A 86 7.64 -8.04 16.64
C ILE A 86 6.34 -7.43 17.18
N ILE A 87 5.21 -8.08 16.90
CA ILE A 87 3.87 -7.64 17.32
C ILE A 87 3.46 -8.12 18.72
N THR A 88 4.18 -9.07 19.29
CA THR A 88 3.81 -9.71 20.55
C THR A 88 3.77 -8.70 21.69
N GLY A 89 2.61 -8.58 22.34
CA GLY A 89 2.40 -7.65 23.45
C GLY A 89 2.20 -6.19 23.04
N LEU A 90 2.14 -5.88 21.75
CA LEU A 90 1.81 -4.54 21.27
C LEU A 90 0.29 -4.33 21.22
N ASN A 91 -0.13 -3.08 21.44
CA ASN A 91 -1.52 -2.67 21.28
C ASN A 91 -1.81 -2.34 19.81
N LYS A 92 -2.88 -2.92 19.26
CA LYS A 92 -3.34 -2.63 17.90
C LYS A 92 -4.16 -1.35 17.94
N VAL A 93 -3.80 -0.37 17.12
CA VAL A 93 -4.45 0.95 17.07
C VAL A 93 -5.33 1.15 15.84
N GLU A 94 -5.08 0.39 14.76
CA GLU A 94 -5.90 0.47 13.54
C GLU A 94 -5.84 -0.85 12.76
N ASN A 95 -6.86 -1.11 11.95
CA ASN A 95 -6.83 -2.13 10.90
C ASN A 95 -7.69 -1.72 9.71
N GLY A 96 -7.48 -2.38 8.57
CA GLY A 96 -8.31 -2.18 7.40
C GLY A 96 -7.83 -2.92 6.16
N TYR A 97 -8.27 -2.43 5.00
CA TYR A 97 -7.90 -2.97 3.70
C TYR A 97 -7.00 -2.03 2.92
N MET A 98 -6.11 -2.62 2.13
CA MET A 98 -5.21 -1.95 1.20
C MET A 98 -5.33 -2.59 -0.19
N TYR A 99 -5.17 -1.79 -1.24
CA TYR A 99 -4.98 -2.27 -2.61
C TYR A 99 -3.63 -1.79 -3.16
N LEU A 100 -2.84 -2.70 -3.71
CA LEU A 100 -1.55 -2.43 -4.33
C LEU A 100 -1.68 -2.52 -5.86
N ASN A 101 -1.59 -1.37 -6.53
CA ASN A 101 -1.55 -1.28 -7.99
C ASN A 101 -0.14 -1.60 -8.52
N PRO A 102 -0.03 -2.21 -9.72
CA PRO A 102 1.24 -2.30 -10.43
C PRO A 102 1.78 -0.91 -10.82
N ALA A 103 3.08 -0.82 -11.10
CA ALA A 103 3.71 0.44 -11.54
C ALA A 103 3.23 0.91 -12.91
N ILE A 104 2.93 -0.04 -13.80
CA ILE A 104 2.40 0.22 -15.14
C ILE A 104 1.03 -0.45 -15.22
N VAL A 105 0.02 0.33 -15.57
CA VAL A 105 -1.31 -0.21 -15.86
C VAL A 105 -1.20 -1.04 -17.13
N PHE A 106 -1.64 -2.30 -17.07
CA PHE A 106 -1.71 -3.14 -18.26
C PHE A 106 -2.64 -2.51 -19.29
N GLU A 107 -2.10 -2.13 -20.45
CA GLU A 107 -2.89 -1.72 -21.60
C GLU A 107 -3.27 -2.97 -22.41
N PRO A 108 -4.57 -3.32 -22.50
CA PRO A 108 -4.99 -4.46 -23.30
C PRO A 108 -4.71 -4.21 -24.78
N VAL A 109 -4.27 -5.24 -25.50
CA VAL A 109 -4.14 -5.17 -26.95
C VAL A 109 -5.54 -5.03 -27.55
N ILE A 110 -5.85 -3.85 -28.08
CA ILE A 110 -7.10 -3.58 -28.79
C ILE A 110 -6.99 -4.16 -30.20
N TYR A 111 -8.00 -4.92 -30.61
CA TYR A 111 -8.12 -5.34 -32.01
C TYR A 111 -8.54 -4.13 -32.86
N ASN A 112 -7.65 -3.63 -33.72
CA ASN A 112 -7.87 -2.46 -34.60
C ASN A 112 -8.51 -2.80 -35.95
N GLU A 113 -9.26 -3.90 -36.03
CA GLU A 113 -9.87 -4.41 -37.27
C GLU A 113 -8.86 -4.80 -38.37
N GLN A 114 -9.32 -5.56 -39.38
CA GLN A 114 -8.59 -5.75 -40.63
C GLN A 114 -8.94 -4.62 -41.60
N SER A 115 -7.99 -4.18 -42.43
CA SER A 115 -8.26 -3.17 -43.46
C SER A 115 -9.38 -3.62 -44.40
N ASN A 116 -10.47 -2.86 -44.47
CA ASN A 116 -11.60 -3.08 -45.40
C ASN A 116 -11.29 -2.73 -46.86
N THR A 117 -10.01 -2.60 -47.22
CA THR A 117 -9.58 -2.36 -48.59
C THR A 117 -9.71 -3.63 -49.43
N PHE A 118 -10.81 -3.73 -50.18
CA PHE A 118 -10.94 -4.72 -51.25
C PHE A 118 -9.99 -4.35 -52.39
N ILE A 119 -9.04 -5.22 -52.72
CA ILE A 119 -8.22 -5.09 -53.93
C ILE A 119 -9.07 -5.61 -55.09
N THR A 120 -9.59 -4.70 -55.93
CA THR A 120 -10.24 -5.06 -57.19
C THR A 120 -9.22 -5.06 -58.32
N TYR A 121 -9.11 -6.17 -59.03
CA TYR A 121 -8.40 -6.26 -60.30
C TYR A 121 -9.42 -6.04 -61.42
N ASN A 122 -9.18 -5.07 -62.31
CA ASN A 122 -10.02 -4.89 -63.50
C ASN A 122 -9.92 -6.14 -64.37
N GLY A 123 -11.06 -6.84 -64.51
CA GLY A 123 -11.20 -7.98 -65.41
C GLY A 123 -11.04 -7.63 -66.88
#